data_AF-A0A954XKU9-F1
#
_entry.id   AF-A0A954XKU9-F1
#
_cell.length_a   1.000
_cell.length_b   1.000
_cell.length_c   1.000
_cell.angle_alpha   90.00
_cell.angle_beta   90.00
_cell.angle_gamma   90.00
#
_symmetry.space_group_name_H-M   'P 1'
#
loop_
_entity.id
_entity.type
_entity.pdbx_description
1 polymer ?
#
loop_
_entity_poly.entity_id
_entity_poly.type
_entity_poly.pdbx_seq_one_letter_code
_entity_poly.pdbx_strand_id
1 'polypeptide(L)'
;MSTDLKTARRDQAVGELQSHVHDLNSRQVVDSLSVGMTRLCDLLMVRAHDDVERQYGSDSMVATSLKTIERQAKSARVEIEAYSCIVVEDEVSSSGYVDSAEEWLLNWLFHLRLGSGFQSVVDKRVDFYRSPTIEERRLKFLSVLQRVMPESTKAPLVLFRLFPRSLRIVAAVAFGDLARAQELRAEQARFLPAMVDCHECHGRVLDNFEVCRCCSNPVWKFAWLVSD
;
A
#
# COMPACT_ATOMS: atom_id res chain seq x y z
N MET A 1 -1.78 11.94 -15.44
CA MET A 1 -0.32 12.06 -15.52
C MET A 1 0.12 11.29 -16.75
N SER A 2 0.79 11.93 -17.73
CA SER A 2 1.19 11.29 -18.99
C SER A 2 2.04 10.03 -18.70
N THR A 3 1.90 9.00 -19.54
CA THR A 3 2.70 7.77 -19.46
C THR A 3 4.19 8.08 -19.48
N ASP A 4 4.61 9.07 -20.25
CA ASP A 4 6.02 9.48 -20.38
C ASP A 4 6.60 10.02 -19.06
N LEU A 5 5.81 10.76 -18.28
CA LEU A 5 6.22 11.27 -16.97
C LEU A 5 6.36 10.15 -15.94
N LYS A 6 5.55 9.08 -16.05
CA LYS A 6 5.67 7.90 -15.18
C LYS A 6 6.95 7.12 -15.49
N THR A 7 7.27 6.97 -16.77
CA THR A 7 8.48 6.26 -17.23
C THR A 7 9.74 7.01 -16.82
N ALA A 8 9.83 8.31 -17.12
CA ALA A 8 10.98 9.14 -16.75
C ALA A 8 11.27 9.11 -15.24
N ARG A 9 10.21 9.14 -14.43
CA ARG A 9 10.33 9.06 -12.96
C ARG A 9 10.84 7.70 -12.48
N ARG A 10 10.44 6.60 -13.13
CA ARG A 10 10.98 5.27 -12.81
C ARG A 10 12.45 5.18 -13.19
N ASP A 11 12.83 5.67 -14.37
CA ASP A 11 14.22 5.64 -14.81
C ASP A 11 15.13 6.46 -13.89
N GLN A 12 14.66 7.62 -13.42
CA GLN A 12 15.37 8.39 -12.39
C GLN A 12 15.51 7.59 -11.09
N ALA A 13 14.42 7.00 -10.60
CA ALA A 13 14.44 6.19 -9.37
C ALA A 13 15.37 4.98 -9.47
N VAL A 14 15.52 4.37 -10.65
CA VAL A 14 16.49 3.30 -10.90
C VAL A 14 17.92 3.81 -10.74
N GLY A 15 18.26 4.96 -11.33
CA GLY A 15 19.58 5.56 -11.20
C GLY A 15 19.94 5.92 -9.76
N GLU A 16 18.98 6.48 -9.02
CA GLU A 16 19.14 6.80 -7.60
C GLU A 16 19.37 5.53 -6.77
N LEU A 17 18.53 4.50 -6.93
CA LEU A 17 18.66 3.25 -6.19
C LEU A 17 20.02 2.56 -6.46
N GLN A 18 20.46 2.54 -7.72
CA GLN A 18 21.74 1.93 -8.11
C GLN A 18 22.96 2.61 -7.48
N SER A 19 22.84 3.89 -7.09
CA SER A 19 23.88 4.60 -6.35
C SER A 19 23.98 4.20 -4.87
N HIS A 20 22.92 3.58 -4.33
CA HIS A 20 22.81 3.17 -2.94
C HIS A 20 22.92 1.65 -2.74
N VAL A 21 22.70 0.84 -3.77
CA VAL A 21 22.82 -0.64 -3.71
C VAL A 21 23.56 -1.20 -4.91
N HIS A 22 24.61 -1.98 -4.64
CA HIS A 22 25.50 -2.52 -5.67
C HIS A 22 25.08 -3.90 -6.21
N ASP A 23 24.50 -4.76 -5.38
CA ASP A 23 24.22 -6.17 -5.73
C ASP A 23 22.75 -6.46 -6.08
N LEU A 24 21.94 -5.42 -6.26
CA LEU A 24 20.51 -5.55 -6.58
C LEU A 24 20.19 -5.10 -8.00
N ASN A 25 19.28 -5.82 -8.65
CA ASN A 25 18.67 -5.38 -9.89
C ASN A 25 17.71 -4.20 -9.61
N SER A 26 18.27 -2.99 -9.57
CA SER A 26 17.54 -1.76 -9.22
C SER A 26 16.31 -1.53 -10.10
N ARG A 27 16.35 -1.91 -11.38
CA ARG A 27 15.19 -1.82 -12.28
C ARG A 27 14.06 -2.75 -11.86
N GLN A 28 14.39 -4.01 -11.58
CA GLN A 28 13.40 -4.97 -11.09
C GLN A 28 12.77 -4.51 -9.77
N VAL A 29 13.57 -4.01 -8.82
CA VAL A 29 13.09 -3.49 -7.53
C VAL A 29 12.10 -2.33 -7.75
N VAL A 30 12.50 -1.33 -8.54
CA VAL A 30 11.66 -0.15 -8.84
C VAL A 30 10.36 -0.55 -9.52
N ASP A 31 10.42 -1.42 -10.54
CA ASP A 31 9.23 -1.85 -11.27
C ASP A 31 8.29 -2.66 -10.37
N SER A 32 8.85 -3.59 -9.59
CA SER A 32 8.11 -4.44 -8.65
C SER A 32 7.42 -3.62 -7.56
N LEU A 33 8.13 -2.70 -6.89
CA LEU A 33 7.54 -1.77 -5.92
C LEU A 33 6.48 -0.88 -6.58
N SER A 34 6.80 -0.33 -7.76
CA SER A 34 5.90 0.58 -8.47
C SER A 34 4.56 -0.09 -8.79
N VAL A 35 4.59 -1.33 -9.28
CA VAL A 35 3.38 -2.09 -9.60
C VAL A 35 2.67 -2.56 -8.33
N GLY A 36 3.38 -3.18 -7.40
CA GLY A 36 2.82 -3.73 -6.17
C GLY A 36 2.10 -2.66 -5.33
N MET A 37 2.76 -1.52 -5.08
CA MET A 37 2.16 -0.43 -4.30
C MET A 37 0.97 0.22 -5.01
N THR A 38 1.04 0.39 -6.34
CA THR A 38 -0.10 0.95 -7.11
C THR A 38 -1.32 0.05 -6.98
N ARG A 39 -1.10 -1.25 -7.10
CA ARG A 39 -2.15 -2.26 -7.01
C ARG A 39 -2.75 -2.34 -5.62
N LEU A 40 -1.93 -2.32 -4.58
CA LEU A 40 -2.42 -2.28 -3.20
C LEU A 40 -3.26 -1.03 -2.94
N CYS A 41 -2.81 0.12 -3.44
CA CYS A 41 -3.58 1.36 -3.34
C CYS A 41 -4.93 1.25 -4.05
N ASP A 42 -4.96 0.73 -5.28
CA ASP A 42 -6.20 0.55 -6.05
C ASP A 42 -7.15 -0.43 -5.36
N LEU A 43 -6.64 -1.57 -4.89
CA LEU A 43 -7.45 -2.55 -4.18
C LEU A 43 -7.99 -2.00 -2.85
N LEU A 44 -7.18 -1.27 -2.08
CA LEU A 44 -7.66 -0.66 -0.84
C LEU A 44 -8.77 0.36 -1.10
N MET A 45 -8.61 1.21 -2.12
CA MET A 45 -9.66 2.15 -2.54
C MET A 45 -10.97 1.39 -2.86
N VAL A 46 -10.90 0.31 -3.63
CA VAL A 46 -12.07 -0.52 -3.94
C VAL A 46 -12.70 -1.13 -2.67
N ARG A 47 -11.91 -1.67 -1.75
CA ARG A 47 -12.43 -2.30 -0.52
C ARG A 47 -13.01 -1.30 0.48
N ALA A 48 -12.43 -0.10 0.54
CA ALA A 48 -12.84 0.94 1.49
C ALA A 48 -13.97 1.83 0.95
N HIS A 49 -14.15 1.90 -0.37
CA HIS A 49 -15.18 2.71 -1.04
C HIS A 49 -16.20 1.83 -1.79
N ASP A 50 -15.85 1.32 -2.98
CA ASP A 50 -16.79 0.65 -3.89
C ASP A 50 -17.53 -0.54 -3.24
N ASP A 51 -16.80 -1.40 -2.53
CA ASP A 51 -17.40 -2.57 -1.88
C ASP A 51 -18.33 -2.17 -0.73
N VAL A 52 -17.97 -1.13 0.02
CA VAL A 52 -18.80 -0.58 1.09
C VAL A 52 -20.09 -0.02 0.51
N GLU A 53 -20.01 0.79 -0.55
CA GLU A 53 -21.18 1.35 -1.21
C GLU A 53 -22.09 0.25 -1.78
N ARG A 54 -21.51 -0.80 -2.37
CA ARG A 54 -22.28 -1.95 -2.85
C ARG A 54 -22.98 -2.72 -1.73
N GLN A 55 -22.32 -2.87 -0.58
CA GLN A 55 -22.84 -3.67 0.54
C GLN A 55 -23.89 -2.92 1.37
N TYR A 56 -23.69 -1.61 1.59
CA TYR A 56 -24.49 -0.83 2.53
C TYR A 56 -25.30 0.29 1.87
N GLY A 57 -25.18 0.47 0.55
CA GLY A 57 -25.73 1.59 -0.17
C GLY A 57 -24.88 2.85 -0.01
N SER A 58 -25.03 3.77 -0.96
CA SER A 58 -24.48 5.12 -0.87
C SER A 58 -25.35 5.96 0.07
N ASP A 59 -24.74 6.58 1.08
CA ASP A 59 -25.39 7.62 1.89
C ASP A 59 -25.56 8.88 1.02
N SER A 60 -26.50 8.86 0.08
CA SER A 60 -26.81 9.95 -0.87
C SER A 60 -27.52 11.15 -0.22
N MET A 61 -27.37 11.34 1.10
CA MET A 61 -27.88 12.54 1.77
C MET A 61 -27.12 13.83 1.41
N VAL A 62 -25.99 13.71 0.72
CA VAL A 62 -25.26 14.87 0.19
C VAL A 62 -25.20 14.76 -1.32
N ALA A 63 -25.91 15.66 -2.02
CA ALA A 63 -25.74 15.91 -3.45
C ALA A 63 -24.33 16.48 -3.67
N THR A 64 -23.33 15.60 -3.62
CA THR A 64 -21.93 15.96 -3.66
C THR A 64 -21.53 16.09 -5.12
N SER A 65 -21.05 17.26 -5.54
CA SER A 65 -20.66 17.48 -6.94
C SER A 65 -19.56 16.50 -7.37
N LEU A 66 -19.54 16.11 -8.65
CA LEU A 66 -18.50 15.23 -9.22
C LEU A 66 -17.08 15.71 -8.88
N LYS A 67 -16.85 17.03 -8.92
CA LYS A 67 -15.56 17.64 -8.54
C LYS A 67 -15.15 17.36 -7.10
N THR A 68 -16.11 17.24 -6.19
CA THR A 68 -15.84 16.96 -4.77
C THR A 68 -15.49 15.50 -4.58
N ILE A 69 -16.21 14.59 -5.26
CA ILE A 69 -15.92 13.15 -5.25
C ILE A 69 -14.51 12.90 -5.81
N GLU A 70 -14.17 13.50 -6.95
CA GLU A 70 -12.83 13.42 -7.54
C GLU A 70 -11.75 13.95 -6.59
N ARG A 71 -12.02 15.07 -5.90
CA ARG A 71 -11.09 15.64 -4.92
C ARG A 71 -10.90 14.73 -3.71
N GLN A 72 -11.97 14.12 -3.19
CA GLN A 72 -11.90 13.17 -2.08
C GLN A 72 -11.12 11.92 -2.47
N ALA A 73 -11.44 11.31 -3.61
CA ALA A 73 -10.72 10.15 -4.14
C ALA A 73 -9.22 10.45 -4.33
N LYS A 74 -8.89 11.62 -4.89
CA LYS A 74 -7.49 12.07 -5.02
C LYS A 74 -6.81 12.25 -3.66
N SER A 75 -7.52 12.82 -2.68
CA SER A 75 -6.98 13.04 -1.33
C SER A 75 -6.74 11.72 -0.62
N ALA A 76 -7.71 10.79 -0.65
CA ALA A 76 -7.57 9.45 -0.11
C ALA A 76 -6.38 8.70 -0.73
N ARG A 77 -6.24 8.76 -2.06
CA ARG A 77 -5.11 8.16 -2.77
C ARG A 77 -3.77 8.70 -2.30
N VAL A 78 -3.63 10.02 -2.11
CA VAL A 78 -2.41 10.63 -1.58
C VAL A 78 -2.10 10.12 -0.17
N GLU A 79 -3.10 9.99 0.70
CA GLU A 79 -2.89 9.48 2.07
C GLU A 79 -2.49 8.01 2.09
N ILE A 80 -3.12 7.17 1.24
CA ILE A 80 -2.78 5.75 1.11
C ILE A 80 -1.33 5.61 0.63
N GLU A 81 -0.93 6.36 -0.39
CA GLU A 81 0.42 6.31 -0.96
C GLU A 81 1.47 6.82 0.05
N ALA A 82 1.20 7.92 0.77
CA ALA A 82 2.09 8.45 1.80
C ALA A 82 2.30 7.45 2.95
N TYR A 83 1.21 6.85 3.45
CA TYR A 83 1.29 5.78 4.44
C TYR A 83 2.05 4.56 3.90
N SER A 84 1.83 4.21 2.63
CA SER A 84 2.51 3.10 1.97
C SER A 84 4.01 3.29 1.89
N CYS A 85 4.50 4.49 1.56
CA CYS A 85 5.93 4.81 1.55
C CYS A 85 6.56 4.56 2.93
N ILE A 86 5.90 4.99 4.00
CA ILE A 86 6.42 4.86 5.36
C ILE A 86 6.44 3.40 5.82
N VAL A 87 5.43 2.60 5.47
CA VAL A 87 5.42 1.17 5.80
C VAL A 87 6.48 0.40 5.00
N VAL A 88 6.66 0.74 3.72
CA VAL A 88 7.68 0.10 2.88
C VAL A 88 9.08 0.49 3.35
N GLU A 89 9.33 1.76 3.65
CA GLU A 89 10.61 2.22 4.19
C GLU A 89 10.97 1.50 5.51
N ASP A 90 10.03 1.38 6.44
CA ASP A 90 10.20 0.66 7.69
C ASP A 90 10.55 -0.82 7.47
N GLU A 91 9.93 -1.50 6.50
CA GLU A 91 10.28 -2.89 6.16
C GLU A 91 11.65 -3.00 5.51
N VAL A 92 11.95 -2.15 4.52
CA VAL A 92 13.23 -2.18 3.81
C VAL A 92 14.40 -1.91 4.76
N SER A 93 14.20 -0.97 5.69
CA SER A 93 15.19 -0.61 6.71
C SER A 93 15.36 -1.71 7.75
N SER A 94 14.27 -2.25 8.29
CA SER A 94 14.32 -3.26 9.36
C SER A 94 14.80 -4.63 8.87
N SER A 95 14.57 -4.96 7.60
CA SER A 95 15.06 -6.19 6.98
C SER A 95 16.48 -6.06 6.41
N GLY A 96 17.09 -4.87 6.48
CA GLY A 96 18.47 -4.64 6.06
C GLY A 96 18.69 -4.80 4.55
N TYR A 97 17.67 -4.49 3.72
CA TYR A 97 17.78 -4.63 2.27
C TYR A 97 18.64 -3.56 1.60
N VAL A 98 18.86 -2.43 2.28
CA VAL A 98 19.75 -1.35 1.85
C VAL A 98 20.62 -0.91 3.03
N ASP A 99 21.88 -0.57 2.74
CA ASP A 99 22.80 -0.06 3.74
C ASP A 99 22.44 1.38 4.11
N SER A 100 22.36 1.68 5.40
CA SER A 100 21.96 3.00 5.95
C SER A 100 20.75 3.58 5.21
N ALA A 101 19.56 3.05 5.52
CA ALA A 101 18.27 3.55 5.05
C ALA A 101 17.91 4.93 5.63
N GLU A 102 18.88 5.83 5.70
CA GLU A 102 18.72 7.25 6.04
C GLU A 102 17.65 7.90 5.17
N GLU A 103 17.29 9.15 5.51
CA GLU A 103 16.20 9.96 4.94
C GLU A 103 16.09 9.94 3.40
N TRP A 104 17.15 9.55 2.68
CA TRP A 104 17.13 9.31 1.24
C TRP A 104 16.07 8.28 0.80
N LEU A 105 15.91 7.13 1.49
CA LEU A 105 15.02 6.05 1.03
C LEU A 105 13.56 6.49 1.03
N LEU A 106 13.16 7.20 2.09
CA LEU A 106 11.82 7.73 2.21
C LEU A 106 11.55 8.79 1.14
N ASN A 107 12.47 9.74 0.96
CA ASN A 107 12.37 10.76 -0.09
C ASN A 107 12.29 10.13 -1.49
N TRP A 108 13.11 9.09 -1.74
CA TRP A 108 13.10 8.32 -2.97
C TRP A 108 11.75 7.62 -3.20
N LEU A 109 11.18 6.96 -2.18
CA LEU A 109 9.84 6.37 -2.27
C LEU A 109 8.77 7.43 -2.56
N PHE A 110 8.80 8.55 -1.85
CA PHE A 110 7.85 9.65 -2.07
C PHE A 110 7.96 10.22 -3.49
N HIS A 111 9.16 10.41 -4.01
CA HIS A 111 9.37 10.83 -5.39
C HIS A 111 8.83 9.77 -6.36
N LEU A 112 9.18 8.50 -6.19
CA LEU A 112 8.70 7.39 -7.02
C LEU A 112 7.16 7.28 -7.04
N ARG A 113 6.49 7.52 -5.90
CA ARG A 113 5.04 7.38 -5.77
C ARG A 113 4.29 8.65 -6.16
N LEU A 114 4.65 9.79 -5.58
CA LEU A 114 3.90 11.04 -5.68
C LEU A 114 4.53 12.08 -6.64
N GLY A 115 5.84 11.98 -6.92
CA GLY A 115 6.57 12.90 -7.81
C GLY A 115 7.11 14.15 -7.11
N SER A 116 7.79 15.01 -7.87
CA SER A 116 8.64 16.12 -7.39
C SER A 116 7.92 17.34 -6.78
N GLY A 117 6.60 17.28 -6.58
CA GLY A 117 5.81 18.38 -6.00
C GLY A 117 5.45 18.20 -4.52
N PHE A 118 5.89 17.12 -3.89
CA PHE A 118 5.37 16.71 -2.58
C PHE A 118 6.31 16.95 -1.40
N GLN A 119 7.49 17.55 -1.59
CA GLN A 119 8.49 17.70 -0.50
C GLN A 119 7.91 18.33 0.77
N SER A 120 7.16 19.44 0.66
CA SER A 120 6.53 20.09 1.82
C SER A 120 5.38 19.29 2.47
N VAL A 121 4.85 18.29 1.76
CA VAL A 121 3.86 17.32 2.24
C VAL A 121 4.55 16.11 2.86
N VAL A 122 5.74 15.72 2.35
CA VAL A 122 6.57 14.65 2.90
C VAL A 122 6.85 14.94 4.36
N ASP A 123 7.49 16.06 4.69
CA ASP A 123 7.91 16.35 6.07
C ASP A 123 6.72 16.28 7.06
N LYS A 124 5.60 16.92 6.72
CA LYS A 124 4.39 16.91 7.56
C LYS A 124 3.77 15.52 7.73
N ARG A 125 3.79 14.68 6.68
CA ARG A 125 3.18 13.35 6.71
C ARG A 125 4.10 12.33 7.36
N VAL A 126 5.41 12.45 7.13
CA VAL A 126 6.44 11.68 7.81
C VAL A 126 6.35 11.94 9.31
N ASP A 127 6.37 13.20 9.75
CA ASP A 127 6.24 13.53 11.17
C ASP A 127 4.92 13.01 11.76
N PHE A 128 3.82 13.09 11.01
CA PHE A 128 2.52 12.63 11.49
C PHE A 128 2.47 11.11 11.68
N TYR A 129 2.94 10.35 10.69
CA TYR A 129 2.88 8.88 10.72
C TYR A 129 4.07 8.24 11.44
N ARG A 130 5.19 8.95 11.64
CA ARG A 130 6.30 8.52 12.48
C ARG A 130 5.78 8.40 13.92
N SER A 131 5.42 7.17 14.28
CA SER A 131 4.86 6.76 15.56
C SER A 131 5.74 5.65 16.10
N PRO A 132 5.91 5.54 17.42
CA PRO A 132 6.82 4.57 18.01
C PRO A 132 6.34 3.12 17.79
N THR A 133 5.04 2.91 17.57
CA THR A 133 4.49 1.58 17.29
C THR A 133 3.76 1.49 15.95
N ILE A 134 3.79 0.29 15.35
CA ILE A 134 3.06 -0.06 14.13
C ILE A 134 1.55 0.13 14.34
N GLU A 135 1.03 -0.19 15.52
CA GLU A 135 -0.39 -0.10 15.84
C GLU A 135 -0.88 1.34 15.91
N GLU A 136 -0.14 2.25 16.56
CA GLU A 136 -0.48 3.67 16.56
C GLU A 136 -0.43 4.27 15.15
N ARG A 137 0.59 3.90 14.36
CA ARG A 137 0.70 4.32 12.95
C ARG A 137 -0.53 3.88 12.16
N ARG A 138 -0.99 2.63 12.36
CA ARG A 138 -2.21 2.06 11.75
C ARG A 138 -3.47 2.81 12.17
N LEU A 139 -3.64 3.14 13.45
CA LEU A 139 -4.79 3.87 13.96
C LEU A 139 -4.84 5.31 13.43
N LYS A 140 -3.69 5.99 13.35
CA LYS A 140 -3.59 7.32 12.71
C LYS A 140 -4.01 7.26 11.24
N PHE A 141 -3.53 6.26 10.50
CA PHE A 141 -3.92 6.05 9.10
C PHE A 141 -5.42 5.83 8.95
N LEU A 142 -6.01 4.95 9.77
CA LEU A 142 -7.45 4.70 9.76
C LEU A 142 -8.24 5.98 10.02
N SER A 143 -7.85 6.76 11.02
CA SER A 143 -8.52 8.04 11.35
C SER A 143 -8.43 9.05 10.19
N VAL A 144 -7.27 9.16 9.56
CA VAL A 144 -7.10 10.06 8.40
C VAL A 144 -7.94 9.57 7.22
N LEU A 145 -7.93 8.27 6.93
CA LEU A 145 -8.69 7.69 5.83
C LEU A 145 -10.19 7.92 6.02
N GLN A 146 -10.72 7.67 7.22
CA GLN A 146 -12.14 7.93 7.55
C GLN A 146 -12.54 9.40 7.40
N ARG A 147 -11.60 10.34 7.49
CA ARG A 147 -11.90 11.76 7.26
C ARG A 147 -11.97 12.10 5.76
N VAL A 148 -11.09 11.51 4.95
CA VAL A 148 -11.02 11.78 3.50
C VAL A 148 -11.92 10.86 2.67
N MET A 149 -12.34 9.75 3.26
CA MET A 149 -13.16 8.67 2.71
C MET A 149 -14.10 8.15 3.83
N PRO A 150 -15.17 8.89 4.18
CA PRO A 150 -16.05 8.57 5.32
C PRO A 150 -16.68 7.17 5.31
N GLU A 151 -17.01 6.66 4.14
CA GLU A 151 -17.52 5.31 3.89
C GLU A 151 -16.58 4.22 4.40
N SER A 152 -15.27 4.47 4.48
CA SER A 152 -14.29 3.52 5.04
C SER A 152 -14.56 3.18 6.51
N THR A 153 -15.40 3.94 7.22
CA THR A 153 -15.91 3.60 8.56
C THR A 153 -16.70 2.29 8.60
N LYS A 154 -17.32 1.90 7.47
CA LYS A 154 -18.09 0.65 7.32
C LYS A 154 -17.24 -0.51 6.77
N ALA A 155 -15.97 -0.27 6.44
CA ALA A 155 -15.07 -1.32 5.97
C ALA A 155 -14.63 -2.25 7.13
N PRO A 156 -14.46 -3.57 6.90
CA PRO A 156 -14.04 -4.51 7.93
C PRO A 156 -12.69 -4.10 8.55
N LEU A 157 -12.60 -4.02 9.88
CA LEU A 157 -11.38 -3.54 10.56
C LEU A 157 -10.14 -4.41 10.28
N VAL A 158 -10.34 -5.69 9.96
CA VAL A 158 -9.27 -6.61 9.57
C VAL A 158 -8.55 -6.14 8.31
N LEU A 159 -9.22 -5.43 7.38
CA LEU A 159 -8.61 -4.83 6.20
C LEU A 159 -7.43 -3.93 6.57
N PHE A 160 -7.60 -3.09 7.59
CA PHE A 160 -6.57 -2.15 8.04
C PHE A 160 -5.43 -2.83 8.82
N ARG A 161 -5.62 -4.08 9.28
CA ARG A 161 -4.55 -4.92 9.84
C ARG A 161 -3.78 -5.69 8.75
N LEU A 162 -4.47 -6.05 7.68
CA LEU A 162 -3.89 -6.79 6.55
C LEU A 162 -3.12 -5.87 5.60
N PHE A 163 -3.63 -4.67 5.31
CA PHE A 163 -3.05 -3.76 4.33
C PHE A 163 -1.58 -3.39 4.59
N PRO A 164 -1.16 -3.00 5.81
CA PRO A 164 0.24 -2.71 6.10
C PRO A 164 1.12 -3.94 5.88
N ARG A 165 0.63 -5.14 6.22
CA ARG A 165 1.37 -6.39 5.97
C ARG A 165 1.49 -6.71 4.49
N SER A 166 0.46 -6.41 3.68
CA SER A 166 0.55 -6.55 2.23
C SER A 166 1.62 -5.63 1.64
N LEU A 167 1.78 -4.41 2.18
CA LEU A 167 2.86 -3.50 1.78
C LEU A 167 4.25 -4.04 2.13
N ARG A 168 4.41 -4.63 3.32
CA ARG A 168 5.66 -5.29 3.73
C ARG A 168 5.99 -6.49 2.84
N ILE A 169 4.98 -7.29 2.46
CA ILE A 169 5.14 -8.38 1.50
C ILE A 169 5.58 -7.84 0.13
N VAL A 170 4.96 -6.75 -0.33
CA VAL A 170 5.37 -6.09 -1.60
C VAL A 170 6.84 -5.67 -1.55
N ALA A 171 7.30 -5.13 -0.43
CA ALA A 171 8.71 -4.79 -0.23
C ALA A 171 9.60 -6.04 -0.28
N ALA A 172 9.32 -7.06 0.54
CA ALA A 172 10.10 -8.29 0.57
C ALA A 172 10.19 -8.97 -0.82
N VAL A 173 9.07 -9.07 -1.54
CA VAL A 173 9.02 -9.61 -2.91
C VAL A 173 9.83 -8.76 -3.88
N ALA A 174 9.77 -7.42 -3.78
CA ALA A 174 10.54 -6.54 -4.65
C ALA A 174 12.06 -6.68 -4.46
N PHE A 175 12.49 -6.94 -3.23
CA PHE A 175 13.90 -7.17 -2.87
C PHE A 175 14.32 -8.64 -2.98
N GLY A 176 13.44 -9.53 -3.46
CA GLY A 176 13.75 -10.95 -3.69
C GLY A 176 13.76 -11.83 -2.43
N ASP A 177 13.32 -11.31 -1.28
CA ASP A 177 13.28 -12.02 -0.01
C ASP A 177 11.96 -12.79 0.15
N LEU A 178 11.90 -13.95 -0.50
CA LEU A 178 10.72 -14.81 -0.46
C LEU A 178 10.46 -15.43 0.92
N ALA A 179 11.51 -15.65 1.71
CA ALA A 179 11.37 -16.20 3.06
C ALA A 179 10.63 -15.20 3.95
N ARG A 180 11.06 -13.92 3.94
CA ARG A 180 10.38 -12.87 4.68
C ARG A 180 8.96 -12.63 4.20
N ALA A 181 8.73 -12.66 2.89
CA ALA A 181 7.38 -12.54 2.34
C ALA A 181 6.45 -13.67 2.85
N GLN A 182 6.96 -14.90 2.97
CA GLN A 182 6.21 -16.04 3.51
C GLN A 182 5.91 -15.90 5.00
N GLU A 183 6.87 -15.41 5.81
CA GLU A 183 6.64 -15.11 7.23
C GLU A 183 5.53 -14.08 7.42
N LEU A 184 5.61 -12.97 6.70
CA LEU A 184 4.60 -11.91 6.72
C LEU A 184 3.24 -12.43 6.27
N ARG A 185 3.20 -13.36 5.30
CA ARG A 185 1.97 -14.03 4.89
C ARG A 185 1.41 -14.94 5.97
N ALA A 186 2.26 -15.70 6.66
CA ALA A 186 1.82 -16.52 7.80
C ALA A 186 1.26 -15.64 8.93
N GLU A 187 1.81 -14.44 9.16
CA GLU A 187 1.21 -13.47 10.06
C GLU A 187 -0.16 -12.98 9.57
N GLN A 188 -0.32 -12.68 8.28
CA GLN A 188 -1.62 -12.30 7.72
C GLN A 188 -2.68 -13.40 7.94
N ALA A 189 -2.30 -14.67 7.76
CA ALA A 189 -3.19 -15.81 8.00
C ALA A 189 -3.68 -15.91 9.46
N ARG A 190 -2.93 -15.36 10.44
CA ARG A 190 -3.41 -15.27 11.83
C ARG A 190 -4.56 -14.28 12.02
N PHE A 191 -4.65 -13.26 11.16
CA PHE A 191 -5.73 -12.27 11.20
C PHE A 191 -6.92 -12.65 10.34
N LEU A 192 -6.69 -13.40 9.25
CA LEU A 192 -7.74 -13.87 8.37
C LEU A 192 -7.44 -15.33 7.96
N PRO A 193 -7.75 -16.32 8.81
CA PRO A 193 -7.44 -17.72 8.56
C PRO A 193 -8.04 -18.25 7.25
N ALA A 194 -9.29 -17.85 6.93
CA ALA A 194 -9.99 -18.25 5.73
C ALA A 194 -9.20 -18.04 4.43
N MET A 195 -8.22 -17.14 4.39
CA MET A 195 -7.41 -16.91 3.17
C MET A 195 -6.70 -18.17 2.64
N VAL A 196 -6.40 -19.13 3.51
CA VAL A 196 -5.72 -20.38 3.12
C VAL A 196 -6.66 -21.35 2.39
N ASP A 197 -7.97 -21.19 2.56
CA ASP A 197 -9.00 -22.03 1.95
C ASP A 197 -9.31 -21.65 0.50
N CYS A 198 -8.69 -20.58 0.00
CA CYS A 198 -8.82 -20.19 -1.40
C CYS A 198 -8.24 -21.28 -2.32
N HIS A 199 -9.11 -21.94 -3.08
CA HIS A 199 -8.72 -23.03 -3.99
C HIS A 199 -7.80 -22.61 -5.15
N GLU A 200 -7.65 -21.31 -5.43
CA GLU A 200 -6.73 -20.84 -6.47
C GLU A 200 -5.33 -20.55 -5.92
N CYS A 201 -5.25 -19.77 -4.83
CA CYS A 201 -3.95 -19.29 -4.32
C CYS A 201 -3.51 -19.98 -3.05
N HIS A 202 -4.38 -20.68 -2.33
CA HIS A 202 -4.10 -21.34 -1.05
C HIS A 202 -3.39 -20.42 -0.04
N GLY A 203 -3.73 -19.12 -0.05
CA GLY A 203 -3.09 -18.12 0.78
C GLY A 203 -1.62 -17.82 0.43
N ARG A 204 -1.07 -18.35 -0.66
CA ARG A 204 0.35 -18.17 -1.03
C ARG A 204 0.72 -16.72 -1.32
N VAL A 205 1.99 -16.38 -1.08
CA VAL A 205 2.60 -15.15 -1.57
C VAL A 205 2.54 -15.16 -3.09
N LEU A 206 2.06 -14.07 -3.66
CA LEU A 206 2.01 -13.87 -5.11
C LEU A 206 3.05 -12.83 -5.50
N ASP A 207 3.48 -12.85 -6.76
CA ASP A 207 4.31 -11.78 -7.29
C ASP A 207 3.54 -10.45 -7.25
N ASN A 208 4.27 -9.34 -7.16
CA ASN A 208 3.68 -7.99 -7.13
C ASN A 208 2.85 -7.67 -8.40
N PHE A 209 3.03 -8.43 -9.47
CA PHE A 209 2.31 -8.34 -10.74
C PHE A 209 1.05 -9.22 -10.79
N GLU A 210 0.74 -9.99 -9.75
CA GLU A 210 -0.39 -10.92 -9.69
C GLU A 210 -1.52 -10.50 -8.71
N VAL A 211 -2.73 -10.95 -9.00
CA VAL A 211 -3.90 -10.88 -8.11
C VAL A 211 -4.64 -12.21 -8.26
N CYS A 212 -4.99 -12.84 -7.14
CA CYS A 212 -5.84 -14.04 -7.19
C CYS A 212 -7.24 -13.68 -7.71
N ARG A 213 -7.75 -14.42 -8.71
CA ARG A 213 -9.04 -14.14 -9.34
C ARG A 213 -10.21 -14.51 -8.43
N CYS A 214 -10.03 -15.56 -7.63
CA CYS A 214 -11.00 -16.00 -6.63
C CYS A 214 -11.12 -15.01 -5.46
N CYS A 215 -10.05 -14.82 -4.67
CA CYS A 215 -10.13 -14.09 -3.40
C CYS A 215 -9.61 -12.64 -3.43
N SER A 216 -8.96 -12.21 -4.52
CA SER A 216 -8.27 -10.90 -4.64
C SER A 216 -7.05 -10.67 -3.73
N ASN A 217 -6.44 -11.73 -3.18
CA ASN A 217 -5.06 -11.67 -2.64
C ASN A 217 -4.18 -10.83 -3.58
N PRO A 218 -3.49 -9.77 -3.09
CA PRO A 218 -3.12 -9.50 -1.69
C PRO A 218 -4.04 -8.59 -0.86
N VAL A 219 -5.20 -8.17 -1.37
CA VAL A 219 -6.22 -7.43 -0.59
C VAL A 219 -7.59 -8.05 -0.87
N TRP A 220 -8.01 -8.90 0.05
CA TRP A 220 -9.15 -9.79 -0.12
C TRP A 220 -10.48 -9.06 -0.38
N LYS A 221 -11.36 -9.70 -1.17
CA LYS A 221 -12.72 -9.18 -1.42
C LYS A 221 -13.51 -9.11 -0.12
N PHE A 222 -14.50 -8.22 -0.06
CA PHE A 222 -15.35 -8.01 1.12
C PHE A 222 -15.87 -9.31 1.74
N ALA A 223 -16.38 -10.24 0.93
CA ALA A 223 -16.91 -11.54 1.39
C ALA A 223 -15.89 -12.37 2.19
N TRP A 224 -14.60 -12.28 1.85
CA TRP A 224 -13.53 -12.94 2.60
C TRP A 224 -13.13 -12.14 3.84
N LEU A 225 -13.32 -10.83 3.87
CA LEU A 225 -12.97 -9.99 5.01
C LEU A 225 -13.98 -10.08 6.16
N VAL A 226 -15.18 -10.63 5.88
CA VAL A 226 -16.26 -10.83 6.85
C VAL A 226 -16.61 -12.30 7.07
N SER A 227 -15.91 -13.22 6.40
CA SER A 227 -16.06 -14.66 6.65
C SER A 227 -15.31 -15.02 7.93
N ASP A 228 -16.03 -15.62 8.88
CA ASP A 228 -15.46 -16.23 10.08
C ASP A 228 -14.79 -17.57 9.75
#